data_AF-A0A1N7JMY1-F1
#
_entry.id   AF-A0A1N7JMY1-F1
#
_cell.length_a   1.000
_cell.length_b   1.000
_cell.length_c   1.000
_cell.angle_alpha   90.00
_cell.angle_beta   90.00
_cell.angle_gamma   90.00
#
_symmetry.space_group_name_H-M   'P 1'
#
loop_
_entity.id
_entity.type
_entity.pdbx_description
1 polymer ?
#
loop_
_entity_poly.entity_id
_entity_poly.type
_entity_poly.pdbx_seq_one_letter_code
_entity_poly.pdbx_strand_id
1 'polypeptide(L)'
;MNNNKGMALVTVLLTIVVTMILLGTLTSIILSTGEQTQRTQENIQADSLAMMGQEYIVSSFQVAAERAAAQEDEPVDVKMNGWAVKHASTERSLGEGSYKVEVPCSVPDAESEPCPDSESNNVSEEVMTYSYSSTGIVNGQEEIITGELSVTEEVTEISWQDRIINEKNNIENSFTEEDQIDACDGTKNNDDFESGDYWLTLESCKKGPNENLTFEDRSRVWLEGSLEMKGNNRMTINGFAYFDLADLYMNGGNTIIVNGDAFIEVGNLNVDMKNNTGISISGDAYFENADPGTLSELNICVDGNTNVENIPSCEE
;
A
#
# COMPACT_ATOMS: atom_id res chain seq x y z
N MET A 1 64.91 43.73 56.54
CA MET A 1 63.86 43.14 57.39
C MET A 1 62.68 42.81 56.48
N ASN A 2 62.52 41.54 56.11
CA ASN A 2 61.48 41.13 55.17
C ASN A 2 60.13 41.15 55.88
N ASN A 3 59.17 41.89 55.29
CA ASN A 3 57.85 42.12 55.85
C ASN A 3 56.95 40.89 55.64
N ASN A 4 57.28 39.78 56.30
CA ASN A 4 56.61 38.49 56.14
C ASN A 4 55.16 38.52 56.68
N LYS A 5 54.83 39.45 57.58
CA LYS A 5 53.48 39.59 58.14
C LYS A 5 52.51 40.23 57.15
N GLY A 6 52.99 41.15 56.30
CA GLY A 6 52.17 41.77 55.25
C GLY A 6 51.82 40.78 54.13
N MET A 7 52.78 39.96 53.71
CA MET A 7 52.54 38.94 52.68
C MET A 7 51.50 37.90 53.09
N ALA A 8 51.54 37.40 54.33
CA ALA A 8 50.57 36.40 54.79
C ALA A 8 49.12 36.92 54.73
N LEU A 9 48.89 38.19 55.08
CA LEU A 9 47.57 38.80 55.03
C LEU A 9 47.08 38.99 53.59
N VAL A 10 47.96 39.40 52.68
CA VAL A 10 47.64 39.53 51.25
C VAL A 10 47.31 38.17 50.63
N THR A 11 48.06 37.12 50.97
CA THR A 11 47.80 35.77 50.46
C THR A 11 46.43 35.24 50.91
N VAL A 12 46.05 35.44 52.17
CA VAL A 12 44.73 35.03 52.68
C VAL A 12 43.60 35.82 52.03
N LEU A 13 43.80 37.13 51.82
CA LEU A 13 42.79 37.95 51.16
C LEU A 13 42.61 37.54 49.69
N LEU A 14 43.71 37.24 49.00
CA LEU A 14 43.70 36.73 47.63
C LEU A 14 42.98 35.38 47.54
N THR A 15 43.27 34.44 48.44
CA THR A 15 42.61 33.12 48.41
C THR A 15 41.10 33.23 48.67
N ILE A 16 40.66 34.12 49.55
CA ILE A 16 39.22 34.38 49.78
C ILE A 16 38.56 34.95 48.52
N VAL A 17 39.19 35.92 47.85
CA VAL A 17 38.63 36.51 46.63
C VAL A 17 38.56 35.48 45.50
N VAL A 18 39.63 34.70 45.31
CA VAL A 18 39.67 33.65 44.28
C VAL A 18 38.63 32.57 44.56
N THR A 19 38.46 32.13 45.82
CA THR A 19 37.44 31.14 46.17
C THR A 19 36.02 31.68 46.01
N MET A 20 35.75 32.94 46.35
CA MET A 20 34.44 33.56 46.10
C MET A 20 34.10 33.63 44.61
N ILE A 21 35.06 34.01 43.76
CA ILE A 21 34.85 34.06 42.30
C ILE A 21 34.57 32.66 41.76
N LEU A 22 35.34 31.64 42.17
CA LEU A 22 35.15 30.25 41.76
C LEU A 22 33.82 29.65 42.22
N LEU A 23 33.38 29.93 43.44
CA LEU A 23 32.09 29.46 43.97
C LEU A 23 30.91 30.10 43.23
N GLY A 24 31.01 31.38 42.88
CA GLY A 24 29.97 32.09 42.12
C GLY A 24 29.81 31.58 40.69
N THR A 25 30.91 31.23 40.01
CA THR A 25 30.84 30.72 38.63
C THR A 25 30.33 29.28 38.58
N LEU A 26 30.74 28.41 39.50
CA LEU A 26 30.27 27.01 39.57
C LEU A 26 28.77 26.91 39.84
N THR A 27 28.24 27.75 40.74
CA THR A 27 26.79 27.75 41.07
C THR A 27 25.94 28.20 39.88
N SER A 28 26.40 29.18 39.09
CA SER A 28 25.69 29.66 37.90
C SER A 28 25.64 28.61 36.79
N ILE A 29 26.73 27.86 36.58
CA ILE A 29 26.80 26.80 35.57
C ILE A 29 25.86 25.65 35.93
N ILE A 30 25.87 25.19 37.18
CA ILE A 30 25.03 24.08 37.65
C ILE A 30 23.53 24.39 37.52
N LEU A 31 23.10 25.62 37.85
CA LEU A 31 21.70 26.01 37.69
C LEU A 31 21.26 26.00 36.22
N SER A 32 22.07 26.55 35.31
CA SER A 32 21.69 26.62 33.89
C SER A 32 21.65 25.24 33.22
N THR A 33 22.55 24.33 33.58
CA THR A 33 22.56 22.97 33.06
C THR A 33 21.37 22.17 33.58
N GLY A 34 20.95 22.40 34.83
CA GLY A 34 19.76 21.78 35.42
C GLY A 34 18.49 22.16 34.66
N GLU A 35 18.26 23.45 34.42
CA GLU A 35 17.10 23.94 33.67
C GLU A 35 17.09 23.46 32.21
N GLN A 36 18.25 23.44 31.54
CA GLN A 36 18.33 22.93 30.17
C GLN A 36 18.08 21.42 30.09
N THR A 37 18.59 20.64 31.04
CA THR A 37 18.35 19.19 31.09
C THR A 37 16.88 18.89 31.34
N GLN A 38 16.23 19.64 32.24
CA GLN A 38 14.80 19.51 32.50
C GLN A 38 13.96 19.85 31.27
N ARG A 39 14.22 20.97 30.59
CA ARG A 39 13.52 21.33 29.34
C ARG A 39 13.73 20.29 28.24
N THR A 40 14.92 19.70 28.17
CA THR A 40 15.23 18.65 27.20
C THR A 40 14.44 17.38 27.50
N GLN A 41 14.33 16.99 28.78
CA GLN A 41 13.50 15.85 29.19
C GLN A 41 12.01 16.10 28.94
N GLU A 42 11.51 17.31 29.24
CA GLU A 42 10.12 17.71 28.97
C GLU A 42 9.81 17.64 27.46
N ASN A 43 10.71 18.13 26.60
CA ASN A 43 10.55 18.00 25.15
C ASN A 43 10.57 16.55 24.67
N ILE A 44 11.50 15.72 25.18
CA ILE A 44 11.57 14.29 24.80
C ILE A 44 10.30 13.54 25.23
N GLN A 45 9.74 13.87 26.40
CA GLN A 45 8.47 13.28 26.84
C GLN A 45 7.30 13.71 25.96
N ALA A 46 7.24 14.99 25.59
CA ALA A 46 6.20 15.49 24.68
C ALA A 46 6.28 14.83 23.29
N ASP A 47 7.49 14.68 22.73
CA ASP A 47 7.70 14.01 21.45
C ASP A 47 7.34 12.51 21.52
N SER A 48 7.73 11.84 22.60
CA SER A 48 7.38 10.43 22.84
C SER A 48 5.86 10.21 22.94
N LEU A 49 5.16 11.11 23.63
CA LEU A 49 3.70 11.11 23.73
C LEU A 49 3.02 11.35 22.37
N ALA A 50 3.56 12.25 21.55
CA ALA A 50 3.05 12.50 20.20
C ALA A 50 3.22 11.27 19.30
N MET A 51 4.40 10.63 19.31
CA MET A 51 4.64 9.39 18.54
C MET A 51 3.71 8.25 18.98
N MET A 52 3.52 8.05 20.29
CA MET A 52 2.60 7.01 20.78
C MET A 52 1.15 7.29 20.36
N GLY A 53 0.73 8.57 20.34
CA GLY A 53 -0.59 8.96 19.82
C GLY A 53 -0.75 8.60 18.34
N GLN A 54 0.27 8.90 17.53
CA GLN A 54 0.30 8.56 16.11
C GLN A 54 0.25 7.04 15.88
N GLU A 55 1.08 6.25 16.59
CA GLU A 55 1.06 4.79 16.49
C GLU A 55 -0.29 4.19 16.90
N TYR A 56 -0.90 4.71 17.97
CA TYR A 56 -2.23 4.27 18.41
C TYR A 56 -3.27 4.49 17.31
N ILE A 57 -3.28 5.68 16.71
CA ILE A 57 -4.20 6.04 15.63
C ILE A 57 -4.01 5.09 14.44
N VAL A 58 -2.77 4.90 13.96
CA VAL A 58 -2.46 3.96 12.87
C VAL A 58 -2.94 2.54 13.18
N SER A 59 -2.71 2.05 14.41
CA SER A 59 -3.15 0.71 14.81
C SER A 59 -4.68 0.59 14.85
N SER A 60 -5.38 1.62 15.31
CA SER A 60 -6.84 1.62 15.37
C SER A 60 -7.47 1.62 13.99
N PHE A 61 -6.82 2.28 13.01
CA PHE A 61 -7.22 2.23 11.61
C PHE A 61 -6.98 0.86 10.99
N GLN A 62 -5.85 0.21 11.26
CA GLN A 62 -5.58 -1.12 10.73
C GLN A 62 -6.63 -2.12 11.21
N VAL A 63 -7.06 -2.02 12.47
CA VAL A 63 -8.18 -2.81 13.01
C VAL A 63 -9.51 -2.48 12.34
N ALA A 64 -9.77 -1.21 11.99
CA ALA A 64 -10.98 -0.83 11.28
C ALA A 64 -11.00 -1.36 9.84
N ALA A 65 -9.87 -1.24 9.13
CA ALA A 65 -9.67 -1.80 7.79
C ALA A 65 -9.86 -3.31 7.78
N GLU A 66 -9.26 -4.03 8.75
CA GLU A 66 -9.43 -5.48 8.91
C GLU A 66 -10.91 -5.86 9.16
N ARG A 67 -11.67 -5.02 9.86
CA ARG A 67 -13.11 -5.27 10.10
C ARG A 67 -13.95 -5.02 8.84
N ALA A 68 -13.63 -4.00 8.07
CA ALA A 68 -14.30 -3.69 6.81
C ALA A 68 -14.07 -4.80 5.79
N ALA A 69 -12.81 -5.20 5.60
CA ALA A 69 -12.41 -6.32 4.74
C ALA A 69 -12.93 -7.70 5.23
N ALA A 70 -13.44 -7.80 6.47
CA ALA A 70 -14.08 -9.02 6.97
C ALA A 70 -15.61 -9.00 6.81
N GLN A 71 -16.21 -7.85 6.48
CA GLN A 71 -17.64 -7.71 6.24
C GLN A 71 -18.00 -7.74 4.76
N GLU A 72 -17.13 -7.18 3.92
CA GLU A 72 -17.22 -7.25 2.47
C GLU A 72 -16.16 -8.27 2.04
N ASP A 73 -16.55 -9.31 1.27
CA ASP A 73 -15.62 -10.34 0.73
C ASP A 73 -14.57 -9.75 -0.25
N GLU A 74 -14.39 -8.43 -0.27
CA GLU A 74 -13.50 -7.68 -1.14
C GLU A 74 -12.43 -6.91 -0.35
N PRO A 75 -11.21 -6.79 -0.91
CA PRO A 75 -10.12 -6.07 -0.26
C PRO A 75 -10.37 -4.55 -0.26
N VAL A 76 -10.53 -3.97 0.93
CA VAL A 76 -10.59 -2.51 1.12
C VAL A 76 -9.17 -1.94 1.16
N ASP A 77 -8.80 -1.11 0.17
CA ASP A 77 -7.51 -0.40 0.17
C ASP A 77 -7.66 0.91 0.96
N VAL A 78 -6.91 1.02 2.07
CA VAL A 78 -6.94 2.18 2.95
C VAL A 78 -5.64 2.96 2.79
N LYS A 79 -5.69 4.09 2.08
CA LYS A 79 -4.54 4.97 1.87
C LYS A 79 -4.57 6.18 2.81
N MET A 80 -3.52 6.30 3.64
CA MET A 80 -3.32 7.47 4.49
C MET A 80 -2.62 8.58 3.69
N ASN A 81 -3.40 9.52 3.14
CA ASN A 81 -2.87 10.63 2.35
C ASN A 81 -2.39 11.78 3.24
N GLY A 82 -1.21 11.61 3.84
CA GLY A 82 -0.39 12.69 4.37
C GLY A 82 -0.86 13.31 5.69
N TRP A 83 0.00 13.26 6.70
CA TRP A 83 -0.19 13.99 7.95
C TRP A 83 0.43 15.40 7.81
N ALA A 84 -0.40 16.43 7.65
CA ALA A 84 0.09 17.81 7.62
C ALA A 84 0.38 18.31 9.04
N VAL A 85 1.56 18.00 9.58
CA VAL A 85 1.97 18.50 10.89
C VAL A 85 2.33 19.99 10.81
N LYS A 86 1.38 20.88 11.05
CA LYS A 86 1.69 22.28 11.34
C LYS A 86 2.18 22.41 12.78
N HIS A 87 3.47 22.20 13.02
CA HIS A 87 4.09 22.59 14.28
C HIS A 87 4.20 24.12 14.35
N ALA A 88 3.15 24.80 14.81
CA ALA A 88 3.34 26.08 15.49
C ALA A 88 3.86 25.74 16.90
N SER A 89 5.04 26.22 17.28
CA SER A 89 5.71 25.93 18.57
C SER A 89 4.93 26.36 19.84
N THR A 90 3.70 26.83 19.67
CA THR A 90 2.78 27.28 20.73
C THR A 90 1.40 26.64 20.66
N GLU A 91 1.06 25.91 19.58
CA GLU A 91 -0.19 25.15 19.48
C GLU A 91 0.14 23.66 19.54
N ARG A 92 -0.17 23.04 20.69
CA ARG A 92 -0.04 21.60 20.94
C ARG A 92 -1.19 20.82 20.28
N SER A 93 -1.49 21.12 19.01
CA SER A 93 -2.41 20.34 18.17
C SER A 93 -1.59 19.39 17.33
N LEU A 94 -1.98 18.12 17.25
CA LEU A 94 -1.34 17.16 16.35
C LEU A 94 -1.67 17.45 14.87
N GLY A 95 -2.55 18.41 14.56
CA GLY A 95 -2.96 18.76 13.20
C GLY A 95 -4.27 18.10 12.78
N GLU A 96 -4.77 18.49 11.61
CA GLU A 96 -5.91 17.85 10.94
C GLU A 96 -5.36 16.88 9.88
N GLY A 97 -5.96 15.69 9.76
CA GLY A 97 -5.61 14.71 8.73
C GLY A 97 -6.88 14.27 8.01
N SER A 98 -6.77 14.02 6.70
CA SER A 98 -7.83 13.42 5.89
C SER A 98 -7.33 12.08 5.35
N TYR A 99 -8.23 11.13 5.16
CA TYR A 99 -7.93 9.85 4.52
C TYR A 99 -9.04 9.52 3.53
N LYS A 100 -8.71 8.67 2.56
CA LYS A 100 -9.60 8.29 1.48
C LYS A 100 -9.76 6.78 1.55
N VAL A 101 -11.00 6.30 1.58
CA VAL A 101 -11.31 4.87 1.55
C VAL A 101 -11.91 4.59 0.19
N GLU A 102 -11.24 3.74 -0.59
CA GLU A 102 -11.71 3.41 -1.92
C GLU A 102 -12.51 2.11 -1.80
N VAL A 103 -13.84 2.19 -1.90
CA VAL A 103 -14.72 1.01 -1.85
C VAL A 103 -15.06 0.62 -3.29
N PRO A 104 -14.77 -0.62 -3.71
CA PRO A 104 -15.16 -1.11 -5.01
C PRO A 104 -16.69 -1.17 -5.11
N CYS A 105 -17.26 -0.68 -6.21
CA CYS A 105 -18.66 -0.96 -6.53
C CYS A 105 -18.78 -2.46 -6.82
N SER A 106 -19.29 -3.21 -5.85
CA SER A 106 -19.74 -4.57 -6.09
C SER A 106 -20.92 -4.51 -7.05
N VAL A 107 -20.80 -5.19 -8.19
CA VAL A 107 -21.90 -5.36 -9.15
C VAL A 107 -23.00 -6.11 -8.42
N PRO A 108 -24.18 -5.51 -8.16
CA PRO A 108 -25.23 -6.28 -7.54
C PRO A 108 -25.84 -7.19 -8.62
N ASP A 109 -26.43 -8.32 -8.19
CA ASP A 109 -27.08 -9.32 -9.04
C ASP A 109 -27.81 -8.70 -10.26
N ALA A 110 -27.88 -9.43 -11.38
CA ALA A 110 -28.39 -8.99 -12.70
C ALA A 110 -29.79 -8.31 -12.76
N GLU A 111 -30.49 -8.17 -11.63
CA GLU A 111 -31.75 -7.43 -11.48
C GLU A 111 -31.60 -6.04 -10.82
N SER A 112 -30.39 -5.65 -10.40
CA SER A 112 -30.10 -4.37 -9.77
C SER A 112 -29.71 -3.30 -10.78
N GLU A 113 -30.05 -2.03 -10.49
CA GLU A 113 -29.76 -0.92 -11.39
C GLU A 113 -28.23 -0.72 -11.54
N PRO A 114 -27.72 -0.52 -12.78
CA PRO A 114 -26.30 -0.30 -13.02
C PRO A 114 -25.80 0.89 -12.22
N CYS A 115 -24.54 0.82 -11.75
CA CYS A 115 -23.91 1.90 -11.01
C CYS A 115 -24.15 3.24 -11.74
N PRO A 116 -24.75 4.24 -11.09
CA PRO A 116 -25.07 5.49 -11.74
C PRO A 116 -23.77 6.12 -12.24
N ASP A 117 -23.72 6.47 -13.53
CA ASP A 117 -22.62 7.22 -14.14
C ASP A 117 -22.31 8.46 -13.28
N SER A 118 -21.20 8.40 -12.55
CA SER A 118 -20.36 9.37 -11.79
C SER A 118 -20.75 10.86 -11.61
N GLU A 119 -21.97 11.32 -11.84
CA GLU A 119 -22.35 12.73 -11.71
C GLU A 119 -23.10 13.09 -10.41
N SER A 120 -23.47 12.12 -9.57
CA SER A 120 -23.92 12.46 -8.21
C SER A 120 -23.77 11.31 -7.25
N ASN A 121 -22.84 11.42 -6.29
CA ASN A 121 -22.95 10.70 -5.03
C ASN A 121 -22.31 11.55 -3.92
N ASN A 122 -23.17 12.32 -3.23
CA ASN A 122 -22.90 12.76 -1.87
C ASN A 122 -22.92 11.52 -0.99
N VAL A 123 -21.79 10.80 -0.92
CA VAL A 123 -21.56 9.85 0.16
C VAL A 123 -21.61 10.66 1.46
N SER A 124 -22.37 10.16 2.43
CA SER A 124 -22.42 10.72 3.78
C SER A 124 -21.00 10.78 4.34
N GLU A 125 -20.42 11.99 4.42
CA GLU A 125 -19.18 12.25 5.16
C GLU A 125 -19.43 11.98 6.66
N GLU A 126 -19.37 10.72 7.08
CA GLU A 126 -19.22 10.42 8.50
C GLU A 126 -17.80 10.82 8.91
N VAL A 127 -17.70 12.00 9.50
CA VAL A 127 -16.49 12.44 10.17
C VAL A 127 -16.38 11.70 11.49
N MET A 128 -15.50 10.70 11.57
CA MET A 128 -15.11 10.11 12.84
C MET A 128 -14.22 11.10 13.59
N THR A 129 -14.50 11.38 14.85
CA THR A 129 -13.66 12.25 15.68
C THR A 129 -13.05 11.46 16.83
N TYR A 130 -11.72 11.41 16.90
CA TYR A 130 -10.98 10.79 17.98
C TYR A 130 -10.41 11.87 18.89
N SER A 131 -10.96 11.97 20.10
CA SER A 131 -10.38 12.79 21.16
C SER A 131 -9.29 12.02 21.89
N TYR A 132 -8.11 12.62 22.07
CA TYR A 132 -7.06 12.07 22.93
C TYR A 132 -6.71 13.07 24.04
N SER A 133 -6.26 12.53 25.18
CA SER A 133 -5.83 13.30 26.34
C SER A 133 -4.58 12.65 26.92
N SER A 134 -3.53 13.43 27.12
CA SER A 134 -2.32 13.02 27.81
C SER A 134 -2.00 13.97 28.94
N THR A 135 -1.52 13.43 30.05
CA THR A 135 -1.14 14.21 31.22
C THR A 135 0.37 14.18 31.38
N GLY A 136 1.00 15.35 31.46
CA GLY A 136 2.45 15.51 31.64
C GLY A 136 2.77 16.55 32.70
N ILE A 137 4.03 16.62 33.13
CA ILE A 137 4.50 17.67 34.04
C ILE A 137 5.30 18.69 33.24
N VAL A 138 4.86 19.95 33.25
CA VAL A 138 5.52 21.07 32.57
C VAL A 138 5.82 22.13 33.62
N ASN A 139 7.08 22.52 33.80
CA ASN A 139 7.50 23.46 34.85
C ASN A 139 7.08 23.05 36.28
N GLY A 140 7.00 21.74 36.55
CA GLY A 140 6.62 21.21 37.87
C GLY A 140 5.12 21.29 38.18
N GLN A 141 4.29 21.61 37.21
CA GLN A 141 2.82 21.53 37.31
C GLN A 141 2.30 20.46 36.36
N GLU A 142 1.30 19.72 36.81
CA GLU A 142 0.59 18.74 35.99
C GLU A 142 -0.26 19.49 34.95
N GLU A 143 0.05 19.29 33.67
CA GLU A 143 -0.69 19.83 32.53
C GLU A 143 -1.34 18.68 31.75
N ILE A 144 -2.59 18.88 31.35
CA ILE A 144 -3.32 17.95 30.48
C ILE A 144 -3.31 18.54 29.07
N ILE A 145 -2.77 17.79 28.12
CA ILE A 145 -2.81 18.10 26.69
C ILE A 145 -3.96 17.29 26.10
N THR A 146 -4.91 17.99 25.48
CA THR A 146 -6.02 17.37 24.76
C THR A 146 -5.92 17.73 23.28
N GLY A 147 -6.37 16.84 22.41
CA GLY A 147 -6.53 17.12 20.99
C GLY A 147 -7.64 16.28 20.38
N GLU A 148 -8.10 16.70 19.22
CA GLU A 148 -9.13 16.01 18.44
C GLU A 148 -8.55 15.73 17.05
N LEU A 149 -8.67 14.48 16.60
CA LEU A 149 -8.40 14.08 15.23
C LEU A 149 -9.75 13.86 14.56
N SER A 150 -10.08 14.69 13.57
CA SER A 150 -11.22 14.44 12.69
C SER A 150 -10.76 13.64 11.48
N VAL A 151 -11.53 12.63 11.14
CA VAL A 151 -11.21 11.55 10.22
C VAL A 151 -12.43 11.48 9.31
N THR A 152 -12.35 12.13 8.15
CA THR A 152 -13.42 12.10 7.14
C THR A 152 -13.24 10.89 6.23
N GLU A 153 -14.22 9.99 6.21
CA GLU A 153 -14.26 8.90 5.23
C GLU A 153 -14.75 9.44 3.88
N GLU A 154 -13.85 9.56 2.91
CA GLU A 154 -14.24 9.80 1.53
C GLU A 154 -14.32 8.45 0.81
N VAL A 155 -15.54 7.90 0.69
CA VAL A 155 -15.82 6.76 -0.19
C VAL A 155 -15.91 7.30 -1.60
N THR A 156 -14.88 7.09 -2.42
CA THR A 156 -15.03 7.27 -3.86
C THR A 156 -15.35 5.92 -4.47
N GLU A 157 -16.54 5.81 -5.06
CA GLU A 157 -16.83 4.74 -6.00
C GLU A 157 -15.82 4.83 -7.14
N ILE A 158 -14.98 3.81 -7.26
CA ILE A 158 -14.05 3.68 -8.37
C ILE A 158 -14.72 2.78 -9.40
N SER A 159 -14.74 3.21 -10.66
CA SER A 159 -15.22 2.37 -11.75
C SER A 159 -14.38 1.09 -11.82
N TRP A 160 -14.96 -0.03 -12.25
CA TRP A 160 -14.20 -1.28 -12.36
C TRP A 160 -12.99 -1.12 -13.30
N GLN A 161 -13.09 -0.26 -14.33
CA GLN A 161 -11.99 0.06 -15.22
C GLN A 161 -10.84 0.75 -14.47
N ASP A 162 -11.16 1.78 -13.69
CA ASP A 162 -10.17 2.52 -12.91
C ASP A 162 -9.52 1.61 -11.86
N ARG A 163 -10.27 0.66 -11.27
CA ARG A 163 -9.72 -0.36 -10.34
C ARG A 163 -8.67 -1.22 -11.04
N ILE A 164 -9.00 -1.79 -12.20
CA ILE A 164 -8.07 -2.62 -12.99
C ILE A 164 -6.85 -1.82 -13.45
N ILE A 165 -7.04 -0.58 -13.92
CA ILE A 165 -5.94 0.32 -14.34
C ILE A 165 -5.04 0.68 -13.16
N ASN A 166 -5.62 0.96 -11.99
CA ASN A 166 -4.86 1.23 -10.77
C ASN A 166 -4.05 0.00 -10.34
N GLU A 167 -4.61 -1.20 -10.43
CA GLU A 167 -3.89 -2.43 -10.09
C GLU A 167 -2.76 -2.73 -11.09
N LYS A 168 -2.98 -2.50 -12.40
CA LYS A 168 -1.90 -2.51 -13.41
C LYS A 168 -0.75 -1.59 -12.99
N ASN A 169 -1.06 -0.33 -12.72
CA ASN A 169 -0.06 0.67 -12.32
C ASN A 169 0.65 0.27 -11.01
N ASN A 170 -0.07 -0.34 -10.06
CA ASN A 170 0.51 -0.83 -8.81
C ASN A 170 1.56 -1.93 -9.09
N ILE A 171 1.19 -2.92 -9.90
CA ILE A 171 2.07 -4.01 -10.34
C ILE A 171 3.31 -3.47 -11.06
N GLU A 172 3.17 -2.60 -12.05
CA GLU A 172 4.31 -2.03 -12.78
C GLU A 172 5.31 -1.27 -11.87
N ASN A 173 4.82 -0.71 -10.76
CA ASN A 173 5.64 0.02 -9.80
C ASN A 173 6.16 -0.84 -8.63
N SER A 174 5.49 -1.96 -8.31
CA SER A 174 5.84 -2.80 -7.16
C SER A 174 6.82 -3.91 -7.51
N PHE A 175 6.82 -4.38 -8.75
CA PHE A 175 7.61 -5.52 -9.17
C PHE A 175 9.10 -5.19 -9.28
N THR A 176 9.92 -6.11 -8.79
CA THR A 176 11.37 -6.03 -8.81
C THR A 176 11.97 -7.22 -9.56
N GLU A 177 13.26 -7.15 -9.90
CA GLU A 177 13.98 -8.29 -10.50
C GLU A 177 13.97 -9.55 -9.61
N GLU A 178 13.71 -9.42 -8.30
CA GLU A 178 13.61 -10.57 -7.38
C GLU A 178 12.31 -11.36 -7.56
N ASP A 179 11.26 -10.71 -8.07
CA ASP A 179 9.95 -11.31 -8.35
C ASP A 179 9.92 -12.03 -9.70
N GLN A 180 11.01 -11.92 -10.48
CA GLN A 180 11.15 -12.56 -11.77
C GLN A 180 11.30 -14.08 -11.61
N ILE A 181 10.37 -14.83 -12.20
CA ILE A 181 10.42 -16.29 -12.23
C ILE A 181 10.59 -16.78 -13.66
N ASP A 182 11.60 -17.62 -13.88
CA ASP A 182 11.73 -18.40 -15.11
C ASP A 182 10.83 -19.65 -15.05
N ALA A 183 9.56 -19.48 -15.40
CA ALA A 183 8.59 -20.57 -15.47
C ALA A 183 8.85 -21.55 -16.64
N CYS A 184 9.90 -21.30 -17.43
CA CYS A 184 10.23 -22.07 -18.63
C CYS A 184 11.36 -23.09 -18.41
N ASP A 185 12.00 -23.09 -17.23
CA ASP A 185 12.99 -24.10 -16.86
C ASP A 185 12.28 -25.43 -16.54
N GLY A 186 12.10 -26.25 -17.58
CA GLY A 186 11.39 -27.54 -17.56
C GLY A 186 12.05 -28.65 -16.72
N THR A 187 12.72 -28.30 -15.63
CA THR A 187 13.31 -29.22 -14.64
C THR A 187 12.40 -29.49 -13.45
N LYS A 188 11.31 -28.73 -13.27
CA LYS A 188 10.31 -28.97 -12.23
C LYS A 188 8.99 -29.41 -12.84
N ASN A 189 8.38 -30.41 -12.22
CA ASN A 189 7.10 -30.94 -12.65
C ASN A 189 6.00 -30.42 -11.70
N ASN A 190 4.94 -29.82 -12.26
CA ASN A 190 3.81 -29.14 -11.60
C ASN A 190 4.26 -28.16 -10.51
N ASP A 191 4.43 -26.90 -10.90
CA ASP A 191 4.70 -25.83 -9.95
C ASP A 191 3.38 -25.18 -9.51
N ASP A 192 3.00 -25.48 -8.27
CA ASP A 192 2.02 -24.69 -7.52
C ASP A 192 2.79 -23.55 -6.82
N PHE A 193 2.44 -22.32 -7.12
CA PHE A 193 3.03 -21.11 -6.55
C PHE A 193 2.15 -20.61 -5.40
N GLU A 194 2.76 -20.32 -4.25
CA GLU A 194 2.04 -19.74 -3.10
C GLU A 194 1.43 -18.37 -3.43
N SER A 195 0.63 -17.79 -2.53
CA SER A 195 0.12 -16.43 -2.72
C SER A 195 1.27 -15.42 -2.82
N GLY A 196 1.34 -14.64 -3.89
CA GLY A 196 2.38 -13.63 -4.05
C GLY A 196 2.36 -12.90 -5.38
N ASP A 197 3.43 -12.15 -5.60
CA ASP A 197 3.67 -11.35 -6.80
C ASP A 197 4.66 -12.09 -7.72
N TYR A 198 4.28 -12.31 -8.98
CA TYR A 198 5.05 -13.14 -9.91
C TYR A 198 5.23 -12.50 -11.28
N TRP A 199 6.48 -12.26 -11.68
CA TRP A 199 6.80 -11.68 -12.99
C TRP A 199 7.43 -12.75 -13.87
N LEU A 200 6.67 -13.17 -14.88
CA LEU A 200 7.08 -14.18 -15.82
C LEU A 200 7.51 -13.48 -17.11
N THR A 201 8.82 -13.43 -17.33
CA THR A 201 9.38 -13.01 -18.62
C THR A 201 9.43 -14.20 -19.57
N LEU A 202 8.63 -14.17 -20.63
CA LEU A 202 8.34 -15.36 -21.45
C LEU A 202 9.21 -15.47 -22.72
N GLU A 203 10.20 -14.59 -22.88
CA GLU A 203 11.13 -14.61 -24.02
C GLU A 203 11.85 -15.96 -24.24
N SER A 204 12.00 -16.77 -23.17
CA SER A 204 12.63 -18.10 -23.19
C SER A 204 11.65 -19.25 -23.41
N CYS A 205 10.34 -19.03 -23.33
CA CYS A 205 9.28 -20.07 -23.34
C CYS A 205 8.92 -20.60 -24.74
N LYS A 206 9.89 -20.82 -25.64
CA LYS A 206 9.63 -21.35 -27.00
C LYS A 206 9.07 -22.77 -27.06
N LYS A 207 9.04 -23.46 -25.92
CA LYS A 207 8.41 -24.77 -25.76
C LYS A 207 7.10 -24.72 -24.96
N GLY A 208 6.70 -23.53 -24.51
CA GLY A 208 5.67 -23.32 -23.50
C GLY A 208 6.11 -23.83 -22.12
N PRO A 209 5.35 -23.48 -21.07
CA PRO A 209 5.41 -24.27 -19.85
C PRO A 209 5.08 -25.71 -20.26
N ASN A 210 5.95 -26.67 -19.99
CA ASN A 210 5.72 -28.07 -20.41
C ASN A 210 4.56 -28.72 -19.62
N GLU A 211 4.02 -28.03 -18.62
CA GLU A 211 3.14 -28.57 -17.61
C GLU A 211 2.12 -27.53 -17.14
N ASN A 212 1.26 -27.94 -16.21
CA ASN A 212 0.26 -27.07 -15.62
C ASN A 212 0.92 -26.15 -14.59
N LEU A 213 0.59 -24.87 -14.63
CA LEU A 213 1.02 -23.86 -13.65
C LEU A 213 -0.21 -23.42 -12.86
N THR A 214 -0.10 -23.38 -11.54
CA THR A 214 -1.17 -22.89 -10.65
C THR A 214 -0.60 -21.84 -9.72
N PHE A 215 -1.17 -20.63 -9.71
CA PHE A 215 -0.86 -19.59 -8.74
C PHE A 215 -2.02 -19.52 -7.74
N GLU A 216 -1.72 -19.72 -6.46
CA GLU A 216 -2.68 -19.77 -5.35
C GLU A 216 -3.38 -18.42 -5.12
N ASP A 217 -4.40 -18.41 -4.25
CA ASP A 217 -5.29 -17.27 -4.04
C ASP A 217 -4.55 -15.95 -3.74
N ARG A 218 -5.08 -14.83 -4.22
CA ARG A 218 -4.53 -13.47 -4.08
C ARG A 218 -3.16 -13.30 -4.76
N SER A 219 -2.86 -14.11 -5.77
CA SER A 219 -1.64 -13.91 -6.57
C SER A 219 -1.83 -12.78 -7.57
N ARG A 220 -0.76 -12.02 -7.81
CA ARG A 220 -0.68 -11.03 -8.88
C ARG A 220 0.38 -11.49 -9.87
N VAL A 221 -0.03 -11.77 -11.10
CA VAL A 221 0.83 -12.40 -12.10
C VAL A 221 1.00 -11.46 -13.28
N TRP A 222 2.23 -11.02 -13.53
CA TRP A 222 2.61 -10.25 -14.71
C TRP A 222 3.29 -11.16 -15.73
N LEU A 223 2.65 -11.32 -16.88
CA LEU A 223 3.13 -12.08 -18.02
C LEU A 223 3.69 -11.11 -19.06
N GLU A 224 5.02 -11.06 -19.22
CA GLU A 224 5.69 -10.13 -20.12
C GLU A 224 6.34 -10.86 -21.32
N GLY A 225 6.19 -10.30 -22.53
CA GLY A 225 6.93 -10.72 -23.71
C GLY A 225 6.13 -11.59 -24.68
N SER A 226 6.64 -12.74 -25.11
CA SER A 226 5.94 -13.61 -26.07
C SER A 226 5.66 -14.98 -25.46
N LEU A 227 4.39 -15.38 -25.39
CA LEU A 227 3.98 -16.68 -24.85
C LEU A 227 3.61 -17.65 -25.97
N GLU A 228 4.29 -18.78 -26.06
CA GLU A 228 3.95 -19.88 -26.96
C GLU A 228 3.57 -21.14 -26.16
N MET A 229 2.28 -21.48 -26.06
CA MET A 229 1.80 -22.71 -25.44
C MET A 229 1.51 -23.79 -26.49
N LYS A 230 2.10 -24.98 -26.30
CA LYS A 230 1.94 -26.14 -27.19
C LYS A 230 1.50 -27.37 -26.40
N GLY A 231 0.59 -28.16 -26.97
CA GLY A 231 0.12 -29.39 -26.33
C GLY A 231 -1.18 -29.15 -25.58
N ASN A 232 -1.29 -29.65 -24.35
CA ASN A 232 -2.52 -29.55 -23.54
C ASN A 232 -2.19 -29.03 -22.14
N ASN A 233 -1.58 -27.84 -22.07
CA ASN A 233 -1.09 -27.27 -20.82
C ASN A 233 -2.12 -26.29 -20.26
N ARG A 234 -2.20 -26.19 -18.93
CA ARG A 234 -3.13 -25.30 -18.24
C ARG A 234 -2.38 -24.34 -17.34
N MET A 235 -2.64 -23.04 -17.48
CA MET A 235 -2.20 -22.02 -16.53
C MET A 235 -3.43 -21.55 -15.74
N THR A 236 -3.37 -21.60 -14.41
CA THR A 236 -4.45 -21.13 -13.53
C THR A 236 -3.89 -20.05 -12.61
N ILE A 237 -4.50 -18.88 -12.61
CA ILE A 237 -4.10 -17.72 -11.82
C ILE A 237 -5.26 -17.36 -10.89
N ASN A 238 -5.09 -17.52 -9.58
CA ASN A 238 -6.12 -17.16 -8.59
C ASN A 238 -5.85 -15.76 -8.02
N GLY A 239 -6.39 -14.73 -8.66
CA GLY A 239 -6.15 -13.34 -8.31
C GLY A 239 -6.13 -12.43 -9.54
N PHE A 240 -5.13 -11.56 -9.63
CA PHE A 240 -5.03 -10.59 -10.73
C PHE A 240 -4.01 -11.04 -11.78
N ALA A 241 -4.36 -10.92 -13.06
CA ALA A 241 -3.45 -11.23 -14.17
C ALA A 241 -3.21 -9.99 -15.05
N TYR A 242 -1.94 -9.63 -15.24
CA TYR A 242 -1.50 -8.62 -16.20
C TYR A 242 -0.79 -9.28 -17.38
N PHE A 243 -1.42 -9.27 -18.55
CA PHE A 243 -0.84 -9.73 -19.80
C PHE A 243 -0.24 -8.54 -20.54
N ASP A 244 1.09 -8.42 -20.53
CA ASP A 244 1.85 -7.48 -21.37
C ASP A 244 2.59 -8.29 -22.44
N LEU A 245 1.84 -8.78 -23.42
CA LEU A 245 2.35 -9.74 -24.39
C LEU A 245 2.48 -9.11 -25.78
N ALA A 246 3.67 -9.14 -26.34
CA ALA A 246 3.88 -8.85 -27.76
C ALA A 246 3.14 -9.87 -28.64
N ASP A 247 3.23 -11.16 -28.29
CA ASP A 247 2.58 -12.25 -29.01
C ASP A 247 2.07 -13.32 -28.04
N LEU A 248 0.83 -13.77 -28.21
CA LEU A 248 0.28 -14.96 -27.55
C LEU A 248 -0.11 -16.00 -28.60
N TYR A 249 0.61 -17.12 -28.63
CA TYR A 249 0.35 -18.26 -29.50
C TYR A 249 -0.04 -19.49 -28.68
N MET A 250 -1.27 -19.97 -28.86
CA MET A 250 -1.76 -21.18 -28.19
C MET A 250 -2.20 -22.20 -29.22
N ASN A 251 -1.58 -23.38 -29.21
CA ASN A 251 -1.90 -24.47 -30.14
C ASN A 251 -1.99 -25.83 -29.42
N GLY A 252 -3.11 -26.51 -29.59
CA GLY A 252 -3.42 -27.79 -28.96
C GLY A 252 -4.72 -27.68 -28.18
N GLY A 253 -4.76 -28.11 -26.93
CA GLY A 253 -5.86 -27.90 -25.98
C GLY A 253 -5.38 -27.15 -24.73
N ASN A 254 -4.73 -26.00 -24.94
CA ASN A 254 -4.13 -25.23 -23.85
C ASN A 254 -5.14 -24.24 -23.27
N THR A 255 -5.17 -24.07 -21.95
CA THR A 255 -6.13 -23.15 -21.32
C THR A 255 -5.41 -22.22 -20.35
N ILE A 256 -5.74 -20.94 -20.40
CA ILE A 256 -5.39 -19.98 -19.35
C ILE A 256 -6.67 -19.66 -18.60
N ILE A 257 -6.65 -19.78 -17.28
CA ILE A 257 -7.80 -19.54 -16.41
C ILE A 257 -7.40 -18.50 -15.37
N VAL A 258 -8.10 -17.39 -15.33
CA VAL A 258 -7.93 -16.32 -14.36
C VAL A 258 -9.14 -16.32 -13.46
N ASN A 259 -8.97 -16.78 -12.22
CA ASN A 259 -9.99 -16.73 -11.19
C ASN A 259 -9.90 -15.37 -10.46
N GLY A 260 -10.26 -14.30 -11.16
CA GLY A 260 -10.20 -12.91 -10.70
C GLY A 260 -10.15 -11.93 -11.88
N ASP A 261 -9.59 -10.74 -11.65
CA ASP A 261 -9.56 -9.65 -12.63
C ASP A 261 -8.35 -9.73 -13.57
N ALA A 262 -8.47 -9.19 -14.77
CA ALA A 262 -7.40 -9.19 -15.77
C ALA A 262 -7.21 -7.85 -16.49
N PHE A 263 -5.94 -7.47 -16.70
CA PHE A 263 -5.52 -6.45 -17.64
C PHE A 263 -4.84 -7.11 -18.84
N ILE A 264 -5.32 -6.85 -20.05
CA ILE A 264 -4.86 -7.53 -21.27
C ILE A 264 -4.36 -6.51 -22.28
N GLU A 265 -3.04 -6.43 -22.41
CA GLU A 265 -2.32 -5.69 -23.44
C GLU A 265 -1.61 -6.71 -24.33
N VAL A 266 -2.23 -7.05 -25.47
CA VAL A 266 -1.68 -8.05 -26.39
C VAL A 266 -1.52 -7.48 -27.78
N GLY A 267 -0.29 -7.48 -28.29
CA GLY A 267 0.03 -7.01 -29.63
C GLY A 267 -0.57 -7.90 -30.73
N ASN A 268 -0.18 -9.18 -30.77
CA ASN A 268 -0.77 -10.18 -31.66
C ASN A 268 -1.28 -11.39 -30.88
N LEU A 269 -2.52 -11.78 -31.15
CA LEU A 269 -3.20 -12.86 -30.46
C LEU A 269 -3.58 -13.95 -31.48
N ASN A 270 -3.04 -15.15 -31.30
CA ASN A 270 -3.25 -16.28 -32.19
C ASN A 270 -3.55 -17.54 -31.37
N VAL A 271 -4.84 -17.76 -31.13
CA VAL A 271 -5.35 -18.90 -30.37
C VAL A 271 -6.03 -19.85 -31.34
N ASP A 272 -5.52 -21.08 -31.47
CA ASP A 272 -6.20 -22.09 -32.31
C ASP A 272 -7.54 -22.46 -31.66
N MET A 273 -8.66 -22.12 -32.31
CA MET A 273 -10.00 -22.45 -31.80
C MET A 273 -10.27 -23.97 -31.70
N LYS A 274 -9.34 -24.83 -32.14
CA LYS A 274 -9.47 -26.29 -32.06
C LYS A 274 -9.10 -26.81 -30.66
N ASN A 275 -9.81 -27.86 -30.24
CA ASN A 275 -9.52 -28.67 -29.04
C ASN A 275 -9.60 -27.95 -27.69
N ASN A 276 -10.55 -27.03 -27.49
CA ASN A 276 -10.79 -26.40 -26.18
C ASN A 276 -9.63 -25.49 -25.71
N THR A 277 -8.86 -24.94 -26.65
CA THR A 277 -7.86 -23.94 -26.33
C THR A 277 -8.52 -22.60 -26.11
N GLY A 278 -8.24 -21.90 -25.00
CA GLY A 278 -8.87 -20.61 -24.72
C GLY A 278 -8.39 -19.93 -23.45
N ILE A 279 -8.90 -18.73 -23.21
CA ILE A 279 -8.67 -17.92 -22.00
C ILE A 279 -10.03 -17.73 -21.32
N SER A 280 -10.13 -18.06 -20.04
CA SER A 280 -11.35 -17.88 -19.24
C SER A 280 -11.04 -16.98 -18.05
N ILE A 281 -11.84 -15.94 -17.87
CA ILE A 281 -11.65 -14.93 -16.82
C ILE A 281 -12.95 -14.83 -16.01
N SER A 282 -12.90 -15.12 -14.72
CA SER A 282 -14.09 -15.11 -13.87
C SER A 282 -14.45 -13.73 -13.31
N GLY A 283 -13.50 -12.78 -13.30
CA GLY A 283 -13.70 -11.41 -12.84
C GLY A 283 -13.86 -10.41 -13.99
N ASP A 284 -13.54 -9.15 -13.72
CA ASP A 284 -13.58 -8.06 -14.70
C ASP A 284 -12.32 -8.09 -15.59
N ALA A 285 -12.46 -7.75 -16.87
CA ALA A 285 -11.35 -7.77 -17.83
C ALA A 285 -11.27 -6.47 -18.64
N TYR A 286 -10.13 -5.78 -18.54
CA TYR A 286 -9.82 -4.61 -19.35
C TYR A 286 -8.85 -4.96 -20.48
N PHE A 287 -9.26 -4.73 -21.73
CA PHE A 287 -8.43 -4.95 -22.91
C PHE A 287 -7.90 -3.62 -23.43
N GLU A 288 -6.59 -3.46 -23.42
CA GLU A 288 -5.90 -2.29 -23.96
C GLU A 288 -5.57 -2.52 -25.45
N ASN A 289 -5.92 -1.54 -26.30
CA ASN A 289 -5.66 -1.55 -27.75
C ASN A 289 -6.24 -2.75 -28.53
N ALA A 290 -7.23 -3.46 -27.99
CA ALA A 290 -7.80 -4.60 -28.68
C ALA A 290 -8.68 -4.19 -29.88
N ASP A 291 -8.49 -4.88 -31.01
CA ASP A 291 -9.42 -4.83 -32.13
C ASP A 291 -10.59 -5.78 -31.84
N PRO A 292 -11.84 -5.30 -31.69
CA PRO A 292 -12.98 -6.17 -31.42
C PRO A 292 -13.14 -7.30 -32.45
N GLY A 293 -12.72 -7.06 -33.69
CA GLY A 293 -12.75 -8.08 -34.75
C GLY A 293 -11.86 -9.28 -34.44
N THR A 294 -10.64 -9.05 -33.96
CA THR A 294 -9.70 -10.13 -33.64
C THR A 294 -10.12 -10.89 -32.40
N LEU A 295 -10.64 -10.20 -31.37
CA LEU A 295 -11.11 -10.84 -30.13
C LEU A 295 -12.31 -11.77 -30.35
N SER A 296 -13.24 -11.41 -31.23
CA SER A 296 -14.41 -12.26 -31.53
C SER A 296 -14.07 -13.59 -32.20
N GLU A 297 -12.90 -13.69 -32.83
CA GLU A 297 -12.40 -14.92 -33.47
C GLU A 297 -11.57 -15.79 -32.50
N LEU A 298 -11.43 -15.37 -31.24
CA LEU A 298 -10.63 -16.05 -30.25
C LEU A 298 -11.53 -16.71 -29.21
N ASN A 299 -11.08 -17.82 -28.66
CA ASN A 299 -11.81 -18.53 -27.60
C ASN A 299 -11.49 -17.89 -26.25
N ILE A 300 -11.98 -16.66 -26.06
CA ILE A 300 -11.84 -15.88 -24.83
C ILE A 300 -13.23 -15.64 -24.28
N CYS A 301 -13.40 -15.85 -22.98
CA CYS A 301 -14.64 -15.56 -22.28
C CYS A 301 -14.36 -14.80 -20.97
N VAL A 302 -15.31 -13.95 -20.57
CA VAL A 302 -15.24 -13.11 -19.37
C VAL A 302 -16.60 -13.14 -18.68
N ASP A 303 -16.64 -13.55 -17.41
CA ASP A 303 -17.89 -13.58 -16.62
C ASP A 303 -18.24 -12.22 -15.98
N GLY A 304 -17.24 -11.39 -15.69
CA GLY A 304 -17.44 -10.02 -15.20
C GLY A 304 -17.66 -8.99 -16.31
N ASN A 305 -17.35 -7.74 -16.00
CA ASN A 305 -17.41 -6.62 -16.91
C ASN A 305 -16.23 -6.61 -17.88
N THR A 306 -16.46 -6.08 -19.08
CA THR A 306 -15.38 -5.84 -20.04
C THR A 306 -15.64 -4.57 -20.85
N ASN A 307 -14.56 -3.93 -21.32
CA ASN A 307 -14.60 -2.73 -22.15
C ASN A 307 -14.72 -3.06 -23.66
N VAL A 308 -14.73 -4.34 -24.03
CA VAL A 308 -14.86 -4.81 -25.41
C VAL A 308 -16.24 -5.44 -25.62
N GLU A 309 -16.92 -5.01 -26.67
CA GLU A 309 -18.20 -5.61 -27.07
C GLU A 309 -18.00 -7.01 -27.68
N ASN A 310 -18.97 -7.91 -27.48
CA ASN A 310 -19.02 -9.27 -28.06
C ASN A 310 -18.03 -10.30 -27.50
N ILE A 311 -17.48 -10.08 -26.30
CA ILE A 311 -16.84 -11.18 -25.56
C ILE A 311 -17.95 -12.01 -24.88
N PRO A 312 -18.01 -13.34 -25.11
CA PRO A 312 -18.99 -14.20 -24.46
C PRO A 312 -18.69 -14.37 -22.96
N SER A 313 -19.72 -14.64 -22.16
CA SER A 313 -19.54 -15.18 -20.80
C SER A 313 -19.01 -16.62 -20.88
N CYS A 314 -18.27 -17.05 -19.86
CA CYS A 314 -17.71 -18.40 -19.77
C CYS A 314 -18.75 -19.48 -19.45
N GLU A 315 -20.00 -19.12 -19.14
CA GLU A 315 -21.10 -20.07 -18.97
C GLU A 315 -21.63 -20.61 -20.32
N GLU A 316 -20.99 -21.64 -20.88
CA GLU A 316 -21.56 -22.53 -21.93
C GLU A 316 -21.23 -24.02 -21.71
#